data_AF-A0AB36PU82-F1
#
_entry.id   AF-A0AB36PU82-F1
#
_cell.length_a   1.000
_cell.length_b   1.000
_cell.length_c   1.000
_cell.angle_alpha   90.00
_cell.angle_beta   90.00
_cell.angle_gamma   90.00
#
_symmetry.space_group_name_H-M   'P 1'
#
loop_
_entity.id
_entity.type
_entity.pdbx_description
1 polymer ?
#
loop_
_entity_poly.entity_id
_entity_poly.type
_entity_poly.pdbx_seq_one_letter_code
_entity_poly.pdbx_strand_id
1 'polypeptide(L)'
;MGAPQDRIHADRIQSAIATGGAARSALVASWRRSAELHGLDPTEPGSVRTLSENEFRIAFERMDRLVNIAQASMDRLYMAVGGVGCCVLLADNNGVPVERRGAAGDDETFYRWGLWTGAVWSEESEGTNGIGTCIVEQRALTIHREQHFHTRNIGLSCTVAPIHDHRGHLMAALDVSSCRADLTEAVAQLISVAVIDAARLIEAENFRQAFPDARIMLAPTPDRTGGALIAVDKDDLVIGATRAARLALELDDEALAGALPAADLLGMPADPREDMAESERGVILRALARAEGNISAAAQLLGISRATLHRKLNRLKIIRSH
;
A
#
# COMPACT_ATOMS: atom_id res chain seq x y z
N MET A 1 -14.23 -37.51 -16.14
CA MET A 1 -12.95 -37.35 -16.86
C MET A 1 -12.83 -35.87 -17.18
N GLY A 2 -11.87 -35.16 -16.57
CA GLY A 2 -11.67 -33.71 -16.79
C GLY A 2 -11.35 -33.38 -18.25
N ALA A 3 -11.54 -32.12 -18.65
CA ALA A 3 -11.28 -31.70 -20.02
C ALA A 3 -9.79 -31.88 -20.36
N PRO A 4 -9.42 -32.12 -21.64
CA PRO A 4 -8.02 -32.31 -22.04
C PRO A 4 -7.09 -31.16 -21.59
N GLN A 5 -7.62 -29.93 -21.56
CA GLN A 5 -6.90 -28.73 -21.11
C GLN A 5 -6.55 -28.76 -19.62
N ASP A 6 -7.42 -29.34 -18.78
CA ASP A 6 -7.21 -29.41 -17.32
C ASP A 6 -5.99 -30.28 -16.98
N ARG A 7 -5.87 -31.42 -17.68
CA ARG A 7 -4.73 -32.33 -17.52
C ARG A 7 -3.43 -31.71 -17.98
N ILE A 8 -3.43 -31.03 -19.13
CA ILE A 8 -2.24 -30.35 -19.66
C ILE A 8 -1.71 -29.31 -18.67
N HIS A 9 -2.60 -28.54 -18.04
CA HIS A 9 -2.21 -27.53 -17.05
C HIS A 9 -1.66 -28.16 -15.76
N ALA A 10 -2.32 -29.18 -15.23
CA ALA A 10 -1.85 -29.89 -14.04
C ALA A 10 -0.48 -30.55 -14.27
N ASP A 11 -0.27 -31.20 -15.41
CA ASP A 11 0.99 -31.83 -15.79
C ASP A 11 2.12 -30.79 -15.90
N ARG A 12 1.81 -29.60 -16.44
CA ARG A 12 2.75 -28.47 -16.51
C ARG A 12 3.20 -28.03 -15.12
N ILE A 13 2.27 -27.89 -14.18
CA ILE A 13 2.58 -27.51 -12.79
C ILE A 13 3.48 -28.58 -12.15
N GLN A 14 3.08 -29.85 -12.22
CA GLN A 14 3.84 -30.96 -11.63
C GLN A 14 5.25 -31.06 -12.23
N SER A 15 5.39 -30.91 -13.54
CA SER A 15 6.68 -30.92 -14.23
C SER A 15 7.58 -29.76 -13.76
N ALA A 16 7.04 -28.54 -13.65
CA ALA A 16 7.79 -27.38 -13.17
C ALA A 16 8.28 -27.55 -11.73
N ILE A 17 7.45 -28.14 -10.86
CA ILE A 17 7.83 -28.46 -9.47
C ILE A 17 8.93 -29.53 -9.44
N ALA A 18 8.74 -30.65 -10.15
CA ALA A 18 9.65 -31.80 -10.15
C ALA A 18 11.05 -31.47 -10.68
N THR A 19 11.14 -30.56 -11.66
CA THR A 19 12.42 -30.11 -12.25
C THR A 19 13.19 -29.09 -11.40
N GLY A 20 12.71 -28.79 -10.18
CA GLY A 20 13.38 -27.87 -9.26
C GLY A 20 13.18 -26.38 -9.61
N GLY A 21 12.18 -26.05 -10.43
CA GLY A 21 11.90 -24.67 -10.84
C GLY A 21 11.60 -23.72 -9.66
N ALA A 22 11.17 -24.25 -8.52
CA ALA A 22 10.84 -23.48 -7.32
C ALA A 22 12.02 -22.65 -6.77
N ALA A 23 13.26 -23.12 -6.92
CA ALA A 23 14.44 -22.37 -6.47
C ALA A 23 14.78 -21.16 -7.37
N ARG A 24 14.18 -21.09 -8.57
CA ARG A 24 14.52 -20.08 -9.60
C ARG A 24 13.33 -19.17 -9.96
N SER A 25 12.12 -19.50 -9.49
CA SER A 25 10.90 -18.79 -9.85
C SER A 25 9.96 -18.74 -8.66
N ALA A 26 9.61 -17.53 -8.23
CA ALA A 26 8.62 -17.30 -7.18
C ALA A 26 7.25 -17.91 -7.55
N LEU A 27 6.91 -17.93 -8.84
CA LEU A 27 5.68 -18.58 -9.32
C LEU A 27 5.69 -20.08 -9.04
N VAL A 28 6.79 -20.77 -9.39
CA VAL A 28 6.90 -22.22 -9.17
C VAL A 28 7.02 -22.53 -7.68
N ALA A 29 7.63 -21.65 -6.89
CA ALA A 29 7.62 -21.76 -5.43
C ALA A 29 6.19 -21.69 -4.87
N SER A 30 5.37 -20.77 -5.37
CA SER A 30 3.94 -20.67 -5.02
C SER A 30 3.15 -21.91 -5.43
N TRP A 31 3.36 -22.44 -6.65
CA TRP A 31 2.74 -23.70 -7.06
C TRP A 31 3.13 -24.86 -6.18
N ARG A 32 4.41 -24.92 -5.78
CA ARG A 32 4.92 -25.94 -4.89
C ARG A 32 4.28 -25.85 -3.51
N ARG A 33 4.14 -24.65 -2.93
CA ARG A 33 3.41 -24.45 -1.67
C ARG A 33 1.94 -24.89 -1.81
N SER A 34 1.28 -24.49 -2.88
CA SER A 34 -0.11 -24.87 -3.16
C SER A 34 -0.30 -26.40 -3.18
N ALA A 35 0.59 -27.13 -3.87
CA ALA A 35 0.50 -28.58 -3.99
C ALA A 35 0.99 -29.33 -2.75
N GLU A 36 2.17 -29.00 -2.23
CA GLU A 36 2.86 -29.79 -1.18
C GLU A 36 2.49 -29.36 0.24
N LEU A 37 2.32 -28.04 0.47
CA LEU A 37 2.01 -27.52 1.82
C LEU A 37 0.49 -27.49 2.05
N HIS A 38 -0.29 -27.03 1.07
CA HIS A 38 -1.74 -26.92 1.19
C HIS A 38 -2.50 -28.15 0.67
N GLY A 39 -1.82 -29.07 -0.03
CA GLY A 39 -2.41 -30.33 -0.48
C GLY A 39 -3.44 -30.17 -1.60
N LEU A 40 -3.39 -29.07 -2.35
CA LEU A 40 -4.38 -28.76 -3.38
C LEU A 40 -4.12 -29.52 -4.68
N ASP A 41 -5.20 -29.91 -5.36
CA ASP A 41 -5.15 -30.48 -6.72
C ASP A 41 -5.51 -29.39 -7.76
N PRO A 42 -4.65 -29.09 -8.75
CA PRO A 42 -4.96 -28.14 -9.83
C PRO A 42 -6.27 -28.44 -10.57
N THR A 43 -6.70 -29.70 -10.63
CA THR A 43 -7.88 -30.18 -11.36
C THR A 43 -9.13 -30.27 -10.48
N GLU A 44 -9.04 -29.89 -9.20
CA GLU A 44 -10.16 -29.99 -8.27
C GLU A 44 -11.38 -29.19 -8.79
N PRO A 45 -12.53 -29.86 -9.03
CA PRO A 45 -13.73 -29.19 -9.46
C PRO A 45 -14.37 -28.46 -8.28
N GLY A 46 -14.98 -27.30 -8.53
CA GLY A 46 -15.67 -26.57 -7.47
C GLY A 46 -15.80 -25.09 -7.79
N SER A 47 -16.49 -24.38 -6.91
CA SER A 47 -16.51 -22.92 -6.86
C SER A 47 -15.62 -22.45 -5.72
N VAL A 48 -15.13 -21.22 -5.84
CA VAL A 48 -14.43 -20.55 -4.74
C VAL A 48 -15.30 -20.58 -3.49
N ARG A 49 -14.72 -20.95 -2.36
CA ARG A 49 -15.41 -20.94 -1.07
C ARG A 49 -15.90 -19.53 -0.77
N THR A 50 -17.15 -19.40 -0.33
CA THR A 50 -17.70 -18.14 0.17
C THR A 50 -17.95 -18.24 1.67
N LEU A 51 -17.66 -17.15 2.38
CA LEU A 51 -17.96 -17.01 3.79
C LEU A 51 -19.48 -17.00 4.01
N SER A 52 -19.90 -17.53 5.15
CA SER A 52 -21.25 -17.26 5.66
C SER A 52 -21.41 -15.77 5.98
N GLU A 53 -22.65 -15.31 6.06
CA GLU A 53 -22.98 -13.90 6.37
C GLU A 53 -22.33 -13.43 7.69
N ASN A 54 -22.31 -14.28 8.72
CA ASN A 54 -21.69 -13.93 10.00
C ASN A 54 -20.17 -13.84 9.92
N GLU A 55 -19.51 -14.77 9.20
CA GLU A 55 -18.07 -14.70 8.97
C GLU A 55 -17.70 -13.46 8.16
N PHE A 56 -18.47 -13.15 7.11
CA PHE A 56 -18.26 -11.97 6.28
C PHE A 56 -18.41 -10.68 7.08
N ARG A 57 -19.45 -10.57 7.93
CA ARG A 57 -19.63 -9.41 8.80
C ARG A 57 -18.42 -9.18 9.69
N ILE A 58 -17.87 -10.23 10.29
CA ILE A 58 -16.66 -10.14 11.13
C ILE A 58 -15.44 -9.69 10.31
N ALA A 59 -15.28 -10.21 9.09
CA ALA A 59 -14.19 -9.79 8.19
C ALA A 59 -14.33 -8.31 7.78
N PHE A 60 -15.54 -7.88 7.43
CA PHE A 60 -15.85 -6.50 7.06
C PHE A 60 -15.62 -5.53 8.23
N GLU A 61 -16.11 -5.85 9.44
CA GLU A 61 -15.94 -5.02 10.64
C GLU A 61 -14.47 -4.75 10.99
N ARG A 62 -13.58 -5.72 10.74
CA ARG A 62 -12.12 -5.55 10.95
C ARG A 62 -11.51 -4.55 9.97
N MET A 63 -12.13 -4.36 8.81
CA MET A 63 -11.63 -3.50 7.73
C MET A 63 -12.36 -2.18 7.61
N ASP A 64 -13.42 -1.93 8.37
CA ASP A 64 -14.32 -0.76 8.22
C ASP A 64 -13.56 0.57 8.05
N ARG A 65 -12.55 0.83 8.89
CA ARG A 65 -11.72 2.03 8.76
C ARG A 65 -10.98 2.12 7.43
N LEU A 66 -10.35 1.02 7.01
CA LEU A 66 -9.60 0.99 5.75
C LEU A 66 -10.54 1.07 4.55
N VAL A 67 -11.68 0.40 4.60
CA VAL A 67 -12.74 0.46 3.58
C VAL A 67 -13.14 1.91 3.34
N ASN A 68 -13.37 2.68 4.40
CA ASN A 68 -13.70 4.10 4.31
C ASN A 68 -12.57 4.94 3.70
N ILE A 69 -11.31 4.69 4.09
CA ILE A 69 -10.13 5.35 3.53
C ILE A 69 -9.95 5.03 2.03
N ALA A 70 -10.23 3.80 1.63
CA ALA A 70 -9.91 3.29 0.30
C ALA A 70 -10.89 3.73 -0.80
N GLN A 71 -12.11 4.17 -0.44
CA GLN A 71 -13.19 4.45 -1.40
C GLN A 71 -12.73 5.30 -2.59
N ALA A 72 -12.15 6.46 -2.33
CA ALA A 72 -11.75 7.40 -3.39
C ALA A 72 -10.66 6.84 -4.32
N SER A 73 -9.72 6.05 -3.78
CA SER A 73 -8.67 5.40 -4.56
C SER A 73 -9.23 4.24 -5.39
N MET A 74 -10.14 3.44 -4.83
CA MET A 74 -10.83 2.37 -5.55
C MET A 74 -11.69 2.90 -6.70
N ASP A 75 -12.43 3.98 -6.47
CA ASP A 75 -13.26 4.62 -7.49
C ASP A 75 -12.41 5.14 -8.65
N ARG A 76 -11.31 5.84 -8.36
CA ARG A 76 -10.38 6.33 -9.39
C ARG A 76 -9.70 5.20 -10.16
N LEU A 77 -9.28 4.15 -9.46
CA LEU A 77 -8.68 2.97 -10.09
C LEU A 77 -9.70 2.31 -11.03
N TYR A 78 -10.94 2.12 -10.57
CA TYR A 78 -12.00 1.56 -11.40
C TYR A 78 -12.32 2.44 -12.61
N MET A 79 -12.32 3.76 -12.48
CA MET A 79 -12.47 4.66 -13.63
C MET A 79 -11.37 4.47 -14.69
N ALA A 80 -10.17 4.07 -14.29
CA ALA A 80 -9.07 3.80 -15.21
C ALA A 80 -9.17 2.41 -15.89
N VAL A 81 -9.65 1.38 -15.17
CA VAL A 81 -9.58 -0.03 -15.63
C VAL A 81 -10.95 -0.64 -16.01
N GLY A 82 -12.06 -0.03 -15.60
CA GLY A 82 -13.40 -0.58 -15.83
C GLY A 82 -13.79 -0.64 -17.30
N GLY A 83 -13.35 0.33 -18.12
CA GLY A 83 -13.61 0.35 -19.56
C GLY A 83 -13.00 -0.81 -20.34
N VAL A 84 -11.96 -1.44 -19.79
CA VAL A 84 -11.31 -2.64 -20.36
C VAL A 84 -11.83 -3.94 -19.75
N GLY A 85 -12.94 -3.89 -19.00
CA GLY A 85 -13.61 -5.08 -18.45
C GLY A 85 -12.91 -5.68 -17.24
N CYS A 86 -12.34 -4.84 -16.38
CA CYS A 86 -11.76 -5.27 -15.11
C CYS A 86 -12.68 -4.91 -13.93
N CYS A 87 -12.63 -5.71 -12.88
CA CYS A 87 -13.15 -5.34 -11.56
C CYS A 87 -12.00 -4.95 -10.62
N VAL A 88 -12.33 -4.15 -9.60
CA VAL A 88 -11.42 -3.79 -8.50
C VAL A 88 -11.95 -4.44 -7.23
N LEU A 89 -11.09 -5.12 -6.47
CA LEU A 89 -11.42 -5.75 -5.20
C LEU A 89 -10.45 -5.26 -4.12
N LEU A 90 -10.98 -4.94 -2.93
CA LEU A 90 -10.17 -4.74 -1.74
C LEU A 90 -10.40 -5.94 -0.82
N ALA A 91 -9.33 -6.69 -0.55
CA ALA A 91 -9.35 -7.90 0.26
C ALA A 91 -8.61 -7.73 1.58
N ASP A 92 -9.07 -8.42 2.61
CA ASP A 92 -8.40 -8.49 3.91
C ASP A 92 -7.08 -9.30 3.82
N ASN A 93 -6.31 -9.31 4.91
CA ASN A 93 -5.07 -10.07 4.98
C ASN A 93 -5.25 -11.61 5.05
N ASN A 94 -6.49 -12.11 5.05
CA ASN A 94 -6.82 -13.52 4.91
C ASN A 94 -7.29 -13.86 3.47
N GLY A 95 -7.24 -12.89 2.56
CA GLY A 95 -7.62 -13.06 1.16
C GLY A 95 -9.12 -13.00 0.91
N VAL A 96 -9.88 -12.30 1.75
CA VAL A 96 -11.34 -12.15 1.60
C VAL A 96 -11.66 -10.75 1.07
N PRO A 97 -12.18 -10.61 -0.17
CA PRO A 97 -12.68 -9.34 -0.67
C PRO A 97 -13.83 -8.81 0.21
N VAL A 98 -13.70 -7.59 0.71
CA VAL A 98 -14.72 -6.90 1.51
C VAL A 98 -15.42 -5.79 0.73
N GLU A 99 -14.78 -5.28 -0.32
CA GLU A 99 -15.28 -4.20 -1.17
C GLU A 99 -14.97 -4.48 -2.64
N ARG A 100 -15.82 -3.97 -3.53
CA ARG A 100 -15.76 -4.24 -4.97
C ARG A 100 -16.18 -3.04 -5.81
N ARG A 101 -15.59 -2.89 -6.99
CA ARG A 101 -16.11 -2.12 -8.13
C ARG A 101 -16.12 -2.99 -9.38
N GLY A 102 -17.19 -2.92 -10.16
CA GLY A 102 -17.34 -3.69 -11.40
C GLY A 102 -18.52 -3.21 -12.22
N ALA A 103 -18.53 -3.57 -13.51
CA ALA A 103 -19.62 -3.23 -14.41
C ALA A 103 -20.76 -4.25 -14.26
N ALA A 104 -22.00 -3.76 -14.16
CA ALA A 104 -23.17 -4.63 -14.01
C ALA A 104 -23.30 -5.70 -15.12
N GLY A 105 -22.81 -5.40 -16.34
CA GLY A 105 -22.79 -6.35 -17.45
C GLY A 105 -21.86 -7.54 -17.25
N ASP A 106 -20.86 -7.42 -16.37
CA ASP A 106 -19.88 -8.47 -16.07
C ASP A 106 -20.15 -9.14 -14.70
N ASP A 107 -21.12 -8.66 -13.93
CA ASP A 107 -21.38 -9.11 -12.55
C ASP A 107 -21.70 -10.61 -12.47
N GLU A 108 -22.49 -11.17 -13.39
CA GLU A 108 -22.80 -12.60 -13.40
C GLU A 108 -21.54 -13.45 -13.57
N THR A 109 -20.66 -13.05 -14.50
CA THR A 109 -19.38 -13.73 -14.74
C THR A 109 -18.48 -13.64 -13.51
N PHE A 110 -18.31 -12.42 -12.96
CA PHE A 110 -17.47 -12.20 -11.79
C PHE A 110 -17.99 -12.93 -10.55
N TYR A 111 -19.30 -12.95 -10.33
CA TYR A 111 -19.91 -13.71 -9.24
C TYR A 111 -19.62 -15.22 -9.37
N ARG A 112 -19.83 -15.79 -10.56
CA ARG A 112 -19.56 -17.22 -10.81
C ARG A 112 -18.09 -17.58 -10.65
N TRP A 113 -17.19 -16.66 -10.93
CA TRP A 113 -15.74 -16.85 -10.80
C TRP A 113 -15.23 -16.57 -9.40
N GLY A 114 -16.09 -16.16 -8.46
CA GLY A 114 -15.69 -15.84 -7.08
C GLY A 114 -15.04 -14.47 -6.93
N LEU A 115 -15.05 -13.60 -7.95
CA LEU A 115 -14.59 -12.22 -7.87
C LEU A 115 -15.66 -11.32 -7.23
N TRP A 116 -16.07 -11.71 -6.03
CA TRP A 116 -17.15 -11.12 -5.27
C TRP A 116 -16.79 -11.03 -3.79
N THR A 117 -17.48 -10.16 -3.06
CA THR A 117 -17.27 -10.01 -1.62
C THR A 117 -17.57 -11.30 -0.86
N GLY A 118 -16.73 -11.63 0.11
CA GLY A 118 -16.86 -12.84 0.93
C GLY A 118 -16.29 -14.12 0.31
N ALA A 119 -15.81 -14.09 -0.94
CA ALA A 119 -15.05 -15.21 -1.49
C ALA A 119 -13.68 -15.35 -0.79
N VAL A 120 -13.18 -16.58 -0.62
CA VAL A 120 -11.91 -16.85 0.05
C VAL A 120 -10.84 -17.13 -0.99
N TRP A 121 -9.91 -16.18 -1.18
CA TRP A 121 -8.81 -16.23 -2.14
C TRP A 121 -7.43 -16.42 -1.50
N SER A 122 -7.35 -16.90 -0.25
CA SER A 122 -6.06 -17.26 0.33
C SER A 122 -5.33 -18.28 -0.54
N GLU A 123 -3.99 -18.25 -0.54
CA GLU A 123 -3.19 -19.26 -1.27
C GLU A 123 -3.45 -20.68 -0.72
N GLU A 124 -3.83 -20.79 0.55
CA GLU A 124 -4.27 -22.04 1.16
C GLU A 124 -5.58 -22.59 0.56
N SER A 125 -6.50 -21.72 0.13
CA SER A 125 -7.81 -22.13 -0.38
C SER A 125 -7.85 -22.31 -1.90
N GLU A 126 -7.17 -21.43 -2.65
CA GLU A 126 -7.27 -21.40 -4.13
C GLU A 126 -5.91 -21.63 -4.82
N GLY A 127 -4.87 -21.97 -4.04
CA GLY A 127 -3.50 -22.09 -4.53
C GLY A 127 -2.97 -20.77 -5.06
N THR A 128 -1.95 -20.82 -5.91
CA THR A 128 -1.41 -19.64 -6.59
C THR A 128 -2.52 -18.87 -7.30
N ASN A 129 -2.77 -17.66 -6.81
CA ASN A 129 -3.74 -16.70 -7.33
C ASN A 129 -3.28 -15.27 -7.01
N GLY A 130 -3.92 -14.25 -7.59
CA GLY A 130 -3.51 -12.86 -7.38
C GLY A 130 -3.48 -12.44 -5.90
N ILE A 131 -4.61 -12.57 -5.21
CA ILE A 131 -4.81 -12.06 -3.84
C ILE A 131 -3.96 -12.87 -2.84
N GLY A 132 -4.14 -14.19 -2.81
CA GLY A 132 -3.48 -15.07 -1.86
C GLY A 132 -1.97 -15.03 -1.98
N THR A 133 -1.44 -15.10 -3.21
CA THR A 133 0.00 -15.07 -3.43
C THR A 133 0.58 -13.69 -3.14
N CYS A 134 -0.14 -12.60 -3.39
CA CYS A 134 0.30 -11.26 -3.01
C CYS A 134 0.44 -11.11 -1.49
N ILE A 135 -0.49 -11.68 -0.72
CA ILE A 135 -0.46 -11.70 0.74
C ILE A 135 0.76 -12.49 1.26
N VAL A 136 1.00 -13.68 0.71
CA VAL A 136 2.13 -14.54 1.08
C VAL A 136 3.47 -13.88 0.74
N GLU A 137 3.58 -13.31 -0.46
CA GLU A 137 4.83 -12.73 -0.96
C GLU A 137 5.09 -11.30 -0.48
N GLN A 138 4.07 -10.63 0.10
CA GLN A 138 4.09 -9.22 0.54
C GLN A 138 4.68 -8.24 -0.50
N ARG A 139 4.36 -8.47 -1.78
CA ARG A 139 4.79 -7.62 -2.89
C ARG A 139 3.73 -7.56 -3.97
N ALA A 140 3.76 -6.48 -4.75
CA ALA A 140 2.92 -6.40 -5.93
C ALA A 140 3.32 -7.47 -6.96
N LEU A 141 2.32 -8.07 -7.61
CA LEU A 141 2.52 -9.12 -8.59
C LEU A 141 1.36 -9.20 -9.57
N THR A 142 1.58 -9.94 -10.65
CA THR A 142 0.52 -10.34 -11.59
C THR A 142 0.54 -11.86 -11.73
N ILE A 143 -0.62 -12.48 -11.58
CA ILE A 143 -0.86 -13.89 -11.93
C ILE A 143 -1.71 -13.89 -13.19
N HIS A 144 -1.09 -14.25 -14.30
CA HIS A 144 -1.70 -14.25 -15.62
C HIS A 144 -2.10 -15.67 -16.03
N ARG A 145 -3.40 -15.92 -16.22
CA ARG A 145 -3.96 -17.12 -16.84
C ARG A 145 -3.42 -18.42 -16.27
N GLU A 146 -2.65 -19.18 -17.05
CA GLU A 146 -2.04 -20.46 -16.70
C GLU A 146 -0.94 -20.33 -15.63
N GLN A 147 -0.76 -19.14 -15.06
CA GLN A 147 -0.02 -18.95 -13.81
C GLN A 147 -0.88 -19.28 -12.57
N HIS A 148 -2.22 -19.22 -12.68
CA HIS A 148 -3.10 -19.68 -11.62
C HIS A 148 -2.90 -21.17 -11.36
N PHE A 149 -3.00 -21.57 -10.09
CA PHE A 149 -2.85 -22.97 -9.72
C PHE A 149 -4.02 -23.82 -10.22
N HIS A 150 -5.26 -23.46 -9.84
CA HIS A 150 -6.42 -24.20 -10.30
C HIS A 150 -6.77 -23.92 -11.77
N THR A 151 -7.04 -25.00 -12.49
CA THR A 151 -7.52 -25.01 -13.88
C THR A 151 -8.76 -24.13 -14.09
N ARG A 152 -9.71 -24.13 -13.14
CA ARG A 152 -10.91 -23.28 -13.19
C ARG A 152 -10.63 -21.77 -13.20
N ASN A 153 -9.45 -21.36 -12.73
CA ASN A 153 -9.05 -19.96 -12.60
C ASN A 153 -8.16 -19.48 -13.76
N ILE A 154 -7.78 -20.33 -14.72
CA ILE A 154 -6.85 -19.93 -15.80
C ILE A 154 -7.46 -18.97 -16.83
N GLY A 155 -8.78 -18.71 -16.75
CA GLY A 155 -9.44 -17.63 -17.50
C GLY A 155 -9.18 -16.23 -16.94
N LEU A 156 -8.60 -16.14 -15.74
CA LEU A 156 -8.36 -14.89 -15.02
C LEU A 156 -6.98 -14.32 -15.30
N SER A 157 -6.88 -13.01 -15.18
CA SER A 157 -5.60 -12.32 -14.98
C SER A 157 -5.78 -11.31 -13.86
N CYS A 158 -4.97 -11.46 -12.82
CA CYS A 158 -5.08 -10.69 -11.58
C CYS A 158 -3.79 -9.93 -11.35
N THR A 159 -3.90 -8.63 -11.10
CA THR A 159 -2.79 -7.77 -10.72
C THR A 159 -3.10 -7.19 -9.36
N VAL A 160 -2.22 -7.47 -8.39
CA VAL A 160 -2.48 -7.20 -6.98
C VAL A 160 -1.32 -6.47 -6.36
N ALA A 161 -1.62 -5.48 -5.51
CA ALA A 161 -0.64 -4.82 -4.65
C ALA A 161 -1.04 -4.97 -3.17
N PRO A 162 -0.07 -5.25 -2.28
CA PRO A 162 -0.31 -5.29 -0.85
C PRO A 162 -0.50 -3.86 -0.31
N ILE A 163 -1.29 -3.74 0.75
CA ILE A 163 -1.49 -2.52 1.52
C ILE A 163 -1.02 -2.80 2.94
N HIS A 164 -0.15 -1.94 3.47
CA HIS A 164 0.39 -2.03 4.80
C HIS A 164 -0.17 -0.95 5.73
N ASP A 165 -0.20 -1.28 7.02
CA ASP A 165 -0.60 -0.34 8.06
C ASP A 165 0.51 0.70 8.34
N HIS A 166 0.20 1.63 9.25
CA HIS A 166 1.13 2.67 9.69
C HIS A 166 2.34 2.14 10.49
N ARG A 167 2.36 0.85 10.84
CA ARG A 167 3.50 0.14 11.45
C ARG A 167 4.28 -0.71 10.44
N GLY A 168 3.81 -0.79 9.20
CA GLY A 168 4.41 -1.56 8.13
C GLY A 168 3.99 -3.04 8.07
N HIS A 169 2.98 -3.45 8.84
CA HIS A 169 2.39 -4.78 8.76
C HIS A 169 1.40 -4.89 7.61
N LEU A 170 1.28 -6.07 7.01
CA LEU A 170 0.30 -6.33 5.96
C LEU A 170 -1.12 -6.19 6.51
N MET A 171 -1.91 -5.32 5.90
CA MET A 171 -3.27 -4.98 6.32
C MET A 171 -4.31 -5.50 5.33
N ALA A 172 -4.03 -5.40 4.02
CA ALA A 172 -4.97 -5.74 2.96
C ALA A 172 -4.24 -6.00 1.63
N ALA A 173 -5.00 -6.38 0.60
CA ALA A 173 -4.56 -6.46 -0.78
C ALA A 173 -5.55 -5.76 -1.71
N LEU A 174 -5.06 -4.96 -2.65
CA LEU A 174 -5.85 -4.32 -3.70
C LEU A 174 -5.65 -5.09 -5.00
N ASP A 175 -6.71 -5.69 -5.51
CA ASP A 175 -6.71 -6.51 -6.72
C ASP A 175 -7.46 -5.82 -7.86
N VAL A 176 -6.89 -5.96 -9.06
CA VAL A 176 -7.59 -5.74 -10.32
C VAL A 176 -7.59 -7.04 -11.10
N SER A 177 -8.79 -7.55 -11.34
CA SER A 177 -9.00 -8.80 -12.06
C SER A 177 -9.72 -8.54 -13.39
N SER A 178 -9.22 -9.18 -14.45
CA SER A 178 -9.84 -9.19 -15.78
C SER A 178 -10.37 -10.57 -16.13
N CYS A 179 -11.53 -10.60 -16.79
CA CYS A 179 -12.11 -11.79 -17.38
C CYS A 179 -12.01 -11.84 -18.91
N ARG A 180 -11.23 -10.92 -19.52
CA ARG A 180 -11.14 -10.82 -20.99
C ARG A 180 -9.88 -11.48 -21.53
N ALA A 181 -10.06 -12.21 -22.63
CA ALA A 181 -8.98 -12.93 -23.31
C ALA A 181 -8.10 -12.03 -24.21
N ASP A 182 -8.44 -10.76 -24.38
CA ASP A 182 -7.72 -9.80 -25.23
C ASP A 182 -6.83 -8.81 -24.45
N LEU A 183 -6.71 -8.98 -23.12
CA LEU A 183 -5.81 -8.16 -22.32
C LEU A 183 -4.36 -8.36 -22.77
N THR A 184 -3.79 -7.32 -23.39
CA THR A 184 -2.39 -7.34 -23.85
C THR A 184 -1.42 -7.13 -22.69
N GLU A 185 -0.18 -7.58 -22.86
CA GLU A 185 0.86 -7.39 -21.85
C GLU A 185 1.10 -5.91 -21.52
N ALA A 186 1.04 -5.02 -22.52
CA ALA A 186 1.18 -3.59 -22.32
C ALA A 186 0.06 -3.01 -21.42
N VAL A 187 -1.18 -3.47 -21.60
CA VAL A 187 -2.30 -3.05 -20.73
C VAL A 187 -2.14 -3.62 -19.33
N ALA A 188 -1.70 -4.88 -19.19
CA ALA A 188 -1.42 -5.47 -17.88
C ALA A 188 -0.33 -4.71 -17.10
N GLN A 189 0.72 -4.23 -17.78
CA GLN A 189 1.75 -3.39 -17.14
C GLN A 189 1.20 -2.04 -16.68
N LEU A 190 0.33 -1.40 -17.47
CA LEU A 190 -0.34 -0.15 -17.07
C LEU A 190 -1.27 -0.37 -15.87
N ILE A 191 -2.01 -1.47 -15.84
CA ILE A 191 -2.83 -1.87 -14.68
C ILE A 191 -1.92 -2.05 -13.45
N SER A 192 -0.78 -2.72 -13.59
CA SER A 192 0.19 -2.89 -12.50
C SER A 192 0.64 -1.58 -11.88
N VAL A 193 1.02 -0.60 -12.70
CA VAL A 193 1.37 0.74 -12.22
C VAL A 193 0.19 1.38 -11.49
N ALA A 194 -1.02 1.34 -12.06
CA ALA A 194 -2.21 1.93 -11.47
C ALA A 194 -2.60 1.29 -10.13
N VAL A 195 -2.49 -0.03 -10.01
CA VAL A 195 -2.79 -0.77 -8.77
C VAL A 195 -1.78 -0.45 -7.67
N ILE A 196 -0.49 -0.42 -8.02
CA ILE A 196 0.58 -0.06 -7.08
C ILE A 196 0.40 1.37 -6.57
N ASP A 197 0.12 2.32 -7.46
CA ASP A 197 -0.08 3.72 -7.08
C ASP A 197 -1.35 3.91 -6.23
N ALA A 198 -2.44 3.21 -6.57
CA ALA A 198 -3.66 3.23 -5.76
C ALA A 198 -3.43 2.66 -4.35
N ALA A 199 -2.72 1.53 -4.24
CA ALA A 199 -2.36 0.94 -2.94
C ALA A 199 -1.51 1.91 -2.10
N ARG A 200 -0.50 2.56 -2.71
CA ARG A 200 0.33 3.59 -2.03
C ARG A 200 -0.47 4.80 -1.57
N LEU A 201 -1.46 5.24 -2.35
CA LEU A 201 -2.34 6.34 -1.95
C LEU A 201 -3.21 5.95 -0.73
N ILE A 202 -3.69 4.71 -0.70
CA ILE A 202 -4.44 4.16 0.45
C ILE A 202 -3.52 4.09 1.68
N GLU A 203 -2.31 3.56 1.55
CA GLU A 203 -1.32 3.53 2.64
C GLU A 203 -1.01 4.94 3.16
N ALA A 204 -0.79 5.90 2.26
CA ALA A 204 -0.49 7.29 2.62
C ALA A 204 -1.64 7.95 3.41
N GLU A 205 -2.88 7.71 3.01
CA GLU A 205 -4.04 8.25 3.72
C GLU A 205 -4.27 7.57 5.07
N ASN A 206 -4.13 6.25 5.13
CA ASN A 206 -4.15 5.50 6.39
C ASN A 206 -3.06 5.98 7.35
N PHE A 207 -1.86 6.27 6.84
CA PHE A 207 -0.76 6.81 7.62
C PHE A 207 -1.06 8.20 8.18
N ARG A 208 -1.64 9.11 7.38
CA ARG A 208 -2.08 10.44 7.86
C ARG A 208 -3.11 10.33 8.97
N GLN A 209 -4.08 9.42 8.84
CA GLN A 209 -5.11 9.23 9.88
C GLN A 209 -4.56 8.60 11.16
N ALA A 210 -3.51 7.79 11.07
CA ALA A 210 -2.84 7.25 12.26
C ALA A 210 -2.08 8.32 13.04
N PHE A 211 -1.67 9.41 12.39
CA PHE A 211 -0.88 10.50 12.97
C PHE A 211 -1.49 11.88 12.65
N PRO A 212 -2.73 12.17 13.12
CA PRO A 212 -3.48 13.35 12.69
C PRO A 212 -2.85 14.68 13.10
N ASP A 213 -2.12 14.70 14.22
CA ASP A 213 -1.45 15.88 14.75
C ASP A 213 0.02 16.00 14.32
N ALA A 214 0.53 15.02 13.57
CA ALA A 214 1.92 15.00 13.12
C ALA A 214 2.09 15.74 11.78
N ARG A 215 3.28 16.31 11.59
CA ARG A 215 3.72 16.77 10.28
C ARG A 215 4.16 15.57 9.46
N ILE A 216 3.46 15.33 8.34
CA ILE A 216 3.80 14.23 7.43
C ILE A 216 4.80 14.73 6.39
N MET A 217 5.95 14.07 6.33
CA MET A 217 7.06 14.44 5.44
C MET A 217 7.42 13.26 4.52
N LEU A 218 7.92 13.57 3.33
CA LEU A 218 8.49 12.58 2.43
C LEU A 218 9.86 12.15 2.94
N ALA A 219 10.07 10.84 3.03
CA ALA A 219 11.37 10.26 3.35
C ALA A 219 12.33 10.40 2.14
N PRO A 220 13.64 10.56 2.37
CA PRO A 220 14.64 10.74 1.32
C PRO A 220 15.01 9.38 0.73
N THR A 221 14.14 8.82 -0.12
CA THR A 221 14.39 7.51 -0.75
C THR A 221 15.05 7.65 -2.11
N PRO A 222 16.00 6.75 -2.49
CA PRO A 222 16.71 6.80 -3.77
C PRO A 222 15.78 6.83 -4.98
N ASP A 223 14.70 6.04 -4.92
CA ASP A 223 13.84 5.79 -6.08
C ASP A 223 12.77 6.87 -6.27
N ARG A 224 12.60 7.78 -5.30
CA ARG A 224 11.53 8.81 -5.22
C ARG A 224 10.14 8.33 -5.64
N THR A 225 9.92 7.02 -5.63
CA THR A 225 8.64 6.39 -5.95
C THR A 225 7.74 6.69 -4.76
N GLY A 226 6.91 7.73 -4.92
CA GLY A 226 6.11 8.29 -3.83
C GLY A 226 5.44 7.22 -2.97
N GLY A 227 5.43 7.43 -1.65
CA GLY A 227 4.86 6.46 -0.70
C GLY A 227 5.69 6.31 0.57
N ALA A 228 6.98 6.65 0.54
CA ALA A 228 7.80 6.69 1.74
C ALA A 228 7.53 7.98 2.52
N LEU A 229 6.73 7.85 3.58
CA LEU A 229 6.35 8.94 4.49
C LEU A 229 6.87 8.67 5.90
N ILE A 230 7.24 9.75 6.58
CA ILE A 230 7.50 9.81 8.02
C ILE A 230 6.52 10.77 8.70
N ALA A 231 6.16 10.48 9.94
CA ALA A 231 5.36 11.35 10.81
C ALA A 231 6.28 11.98 11.85
N VAL A 232 6.29 13.31 11.90
CA VAL A 232 7.14 14.10 12.80
C VAL A 232 6.25 14.87 13.78
N ASP A 233 6.54 14.75 15.07
CA ASP A 233 5.78 15.44 16.11
C ASP A 233 6.16 16.94 16.23
N LYS A 234 5.60 17.60 17.24
CA LYS A 234 5.83 19.03 17.51
C LYS A 234 7.24 19.35 17.99
N ASP A 235 7.98 18.36 18.49
CA ASP A 235 9.32 18.48 19.04
C ASP A 235 10.39 18.04 18.01
N ASP A 236 9.98 17.88 16.75
CA ASP A 236 10.79 17.47 15.60
C ASP A 236 11.30 16.02 15.66
N LEU A 237 10.60 15.18 16.43
CA LEU A 237 10.92 13.76 16.56
C LEU A 237 10.07 12.91 15.62
N VAL A 238 10.70 11.92 15.00
CA VAL A 238 10.04 10.95 14.14
C VAL A 238 9.30 9.93 15.01
N ILE A 239 7.97 9.92 14.88
CA ILE A 239 7.07 9.05 15.67
C ILE A 239 6.39 7.97 14.83
N GLY A 240 6.63 7.96 13.53
CA GLY A 240 6.07 6.97 12.63
C GLY A 240 6.72 6.97 11.26
N ALA A 241 6.67 5.83 10.60
CA ALA A 241 7.15 5.67 9.23
C ALA A 241 6.31 4.59 8.51
N THR A 242 5.93 4.88 7.27
CA THR A 242 5.35 3.88 6.34
C THR A 242 6.32 2.73 6.09
N ARG A 243 5.82 1.58 5.61
CA ARG A 243 6.69 0.43 5.26
C ARG A 243 7.81 0.82 4.29
N ALA A 244 7.50 1.60 3.26
CA ALA A 244 8.48 2.05 2.29
C ALA A 244 9.60 2.88 2.93
N ALA A 245 9.24 3.81 3.84
CA ALA A 245 10.23 4.58 4.60
C ALA A 245 11.05 3.71 5.55
N ARG A 246 10.41 2.76 6.25
CA ARG A 246 11.08 1.80 7.14
C ARG A 246 12.13 0.97 6.41
N LEU A 247 11.80 0.43 5.25
CA LEU A 247 12.73 -0.36 4.45
C LEU A 247 13.88 0.50 3.89
N ALA A 248 13.59 1.70 3.42
CA ALA A 248 14.59 2.55 2.78
C ALA A 248 15.58 3.19 3.78
N LEU A 249 15.14 3.39 5.03
CA LEU A 249 15.91 4.04 6.09
C LEU A 249 16.31 3.08 7.22
N GLU A 250 16.06 1.78 7.02
CA GLU A 250 16.35 0.71 7.98
C GLU A 250 15.74 0.98 9.38
N LEU A 251 14.51 1.50 9.42
CA LEU A 251 13.81 1.81 10.67
C LEU A 251 12.97 0.62 11.13
N ASP A 252 13.20 0.20 12.36
CA ASP A 252 12.32 -0.70 13.09
C ASP A 252 11.52 0.04 14.18
N ASP A 253 10.73 -0.71 14.94
CA ASP A 253 9.94 -0.15 16.04
C ASP A 253 10.81 0.36 17.20
N GLU A 254 12.01 -0.20 17.40
CA GLU A 254 12.94 0.25 18.44
C GLU A 254 13.57 1.58 18.07
N ALA A 255 14.00 1.74 16.83
CA ALA A 255 14.51 2.97 16.27
C ALA A 255 13.47 4.10 16.39
N LEU A 256 12.21 3.84 16.02
CA LEU A 256 11.13 4.84 16.13
C LEU A 256 10.77 5.17 17.60
N ALA A 257 10.94 4.23 18.53
CA ALA A 257 10.77 4.49 19.95
C ALA A 257 11.94 5.32 20.55
N GLY A 258 13.10 5.32 19.91
CA GLY A 258 14.35 5.96 20.36
C GLY A 258 14.42 7.48 20.23
N ALA A 259 13.30 8.17 19.93
CA ALA A 259 13.25 9.63 19.75
C ALA A 259 14.24 10.15 18.67
N LEU A 260 14.09 9.65 17.45
CA LEU A 260 14.92 10.05 16.30
C LEU A 260 14.58 11.47 15.82
N PRO A 261 15.55 12.40 15.77
CA PRO A 261 15.34 13.70 15.17
C PRO A 261 15.08 13.59 13.66
N ALA A 262 14.10 14.34 13.14
CA ALA A 262 13.78 14.33 11.72
C ALA A 262 14.96 14.84 10.86
N ALA A 263 15.72 15.82 11.33
CA ALA A 263 16.87 16.38 10.63
C ALA A 263 17.97 15.33 10.34
N ASP A 264 18.26 14.45 11.30
CA ASP A 264 19.27 13.40 11.15
C ASP A 264 18.90 12.43 10.03
N LEU A 265 17.63 12.03 10.01
CA LEU A 265 17.07 11.10 9.03
C LEU A 265 16.96 11.72 7.62
N LEU A 266 16.78 13.04 7.54
CA LEU A 266 16.75 13.78 6.28
C LEU A 266 18.15 14.11 5.72
N GLY A 267 19.22 13.66 6.38
CA GLY A 267 20.58 13.98 5.96
C GLY A 267 20.91 15.47 6.09
N MET A 268 20.27 16.15 7.04
CA MET A 268 20.57 17.52 7.44
C MET A 268 21.20 17.55 8.85
N PRO A 269 22.36 16.91 9.07
CA PRO A 269 23.04 17.00 10.36
C PRO A 269 23.52 18.43 10.55
N ALA A 270 22.89 19.16 11.48
CA ALA A 270 23.29 20.49 11.87
C ALA A 270 24.12 20.45 13.16
N ASP A 271 25.13 21.32 13.30
CA ASP A 271 25.72 21.60 14.60
C ASP A 271 24.58 22.05 15.54
N PRO A 272 24.40 21.46 16.74
CA PRO A 272 23.31 21.83 17.65
C PRO A 272 23.21 23.34 17.93
N ARG A 273 24.33 24.08 17.85
CA ARG A 273 24.33 25.54 17.99
C ARG A 273 23.78 26.26 16.76
N GLU A 274 24.11 25.76 15.58
CA GLU A 274 23.56 26.26 14.32
C GLU A 274 22.07 25.93 14.24
N ASP A 275 21.68 24.72 14.61
CA ASP A 275 20.28 24.28 14.65
C ASP A 275 19.44 25.14 15.60
N MET A 276 19.94 25.44 16.81
CA MET A 276 19.24 26.33 17.74
C MET A 276 19.06 27.75 17.16
N ALA A 277 20.08 28.27 16.47
CA ALA A 277 20.01 29.59 15.84
C ALA A 277 19.05 29.60 14.63
N GLU A 278 19.06 28.55 13.81
CA GLU A 278 18.16 28.37 12.67
C GLU A 278 16.71 28.18 13.12
N SER A 279 16.48 27.38 14.16
CA SER A 279 15.18 27.20 14.80
C SER A 279 14.62 28.51 15.34
N GLU A 280 15.43 29.29 16.08
CA GLU A 280 15.04 30.62 16.55
C GLU A 280 14.74 31.58 15.39
N ARG A 281 15.57 31.55 14.34
CA ARG A 281 15.37 32.33 13.12
C ARG A 281 14.06 31.96 12.43
N GLY A 282 13.75 30.68 12.32
CA GLY A 282 12.51 30.16 11.75
C GLY A 282 11.27 30.60 12.54
N VAL A 283 11.33 30.56 13.88
CA VAL A 283 10.23 31.05 14.75
C VAL A 283 9.97 32.54 14.51
N ILE A 284 11.02 33.36 14.45
CA ILE A 284 10.90 34.80 14.22
C ILE A 284 10.34 35.10 12.82
N LEU A 285 10.83 34.41 11.78
CA LEU A 285 10.35 34.59 10.41
C LEU A 285 8.86 34.23 10.28
N ARG A 286 8.41 33.13 10.91
CA ARG A 286 6.99 32.76 10.92
C ARG A 286 6.12 33.79 11.64
N ALA A 287 6.58 34.34 12.77
CA ALA A 287 5.87 35.39 13.49
C ALA A 287 5.79 36.70 12.67
N LEU A 288 6.88 37.09 12.00
CA LEU A 288 6.88 38.23 11.09
C LEU A 288 5.93 38.03 9.90
N ALA A 289 5.93 36.84 9.29
CA ALA A 289 5.04 36.52 8.18
C ALA A 289 3.55 36.62 8.60
N ARG A 290 3.19 36.07 9.77
CA ARG A 290 1.82 36.17 10.34
C ARG A 290 1.41 37.60 10.69
N ALA A 291 2.38 38.45 11.00
CA ALA A 291 2.18 39.85 11.32
C ALA A 291 2.31 40.77 10.10
N GLU A 292 2.45 40.22 8.88
CA GLU A 292 2.66 40.99 7.64
C GLU A 292 3.83 41.99 7.76
N GLY A 293 4.91 41.58 8.45
CA GLY A 293 6.09 42.41 8.70
C GLY A 293 5.96 43.39 9.88
N ASN A 294 4.80 43.50 10.53
CA ASN A 294 4.61 44.37 11.68
C ASN A 294 5.36 43.85 12.93
N ILE A 295 6.45 44.52 13.29
CA ILE A 295 7.32 44.13 14.41
C ILE A 295 6.60 44.14 15.76
N SER A 296 5.74 45.12 16.01
CA SER A 296 5.02 45.21 17.30
C SER A 296 4.04 44.05 17.44
N ALA A 297 3.31 43.73 16.36
CA ALA A 297 2.40 42.59 16.34
C ALA A 297 3.16 41.25 16.42
N ALA A 298 4.29 41.10 15.70
CA ALA A 298 5.12 39.90 15.79
C ALA A 298 5.73 39.71 17.20
N ALA A 299 6.17 40.77 17.85
CA ALA A 299 6.68 40.72 19.22
C ALA A 299 5.58 40.29 20.21
N GLN A 300 4.36 40.79 20.04
CA GLN A 300 3.20 40.39 20.83
C GLN A 300 2.86 38.90 20.62
N LEU A 301 2.85 38.42 19.37
CA LEU A 301 2.63 36.99 19.05
C LEU A 301 3.67 36.08 19.70
N LEU A 302 4.93 36.54 19.79
CA LEU A 302 6.03 35.80 20.40
C LEU A 302 6.09 35.96 21.93
N GLY A 303 5.26 36.81 22.53
CA GLY A 303 5.29 37.09 23.97
C GLY A 303 6.57 37.78 24.46
N ILE A 304 7.28 38.50 23.58
CA ILE A 304 8.53 39.21 23.92
C ILE A 304 8.41 40.72 23.68
N SER A 305 9.28 41.50 24.32
CA SER A 305 9.33 42.94 24.06
C SER A 305 9.81 43.24 22.63
N ARG A 306 9.34 44.36 22.06
CA ARG A 306 9.80 44.87 20.76
C ARG A 306 11.32 45.06 20.72
N ALA A 307 11.92 45.53 21.81
CA ALA A 307 13.38 45.71 21.92
C ALA A 307 14.13 44.36 21.88
N THR A 308 13.58 43.31 22.51
CA THR A 308 14.15 41.96 22.44
C THR A 308 14.04 41.38 21.03
N LEU A 309 12.92 41.58 20.33
CA LEU A 309 12.76 41.14 18.94
C LEU A 309 13.78 41.82 18.02
N HIS A 310 13.98 43.14 18.12
CA HIS A 310 14.99 43.87 17.34
C HIS A 310 16.41 43.33 17.55
N ARG A 311 16.80 43.04 18.81
CA ARG A 311 18.11 42.45 19.11
C ARG A 311 18.30 41.09 18.44
N LYS A 312 17.26 40.24 18.46
CA LYS A 312 17.30 38.92 17.82
C LYS A 312 17.37 39.02 16.29
N LEU A 313 16.61 39.92 15.67
CA LEU A 313 16.66 40.16 14.22
C LEU A 313 18.08 40.53 13.73
N ASN A 314 18.74 41.44 14.45
CA ASN A 314 20.11 41.84 14.14
C ASN A 314 21.11 40.69 14.33
N ARG A 315 21.00 39.95 15.44
CA ARG A 315 21.88 38.81 15.74
C ARG A 315 21.78 37.70 14.68
N LEU A 316 20.56 37.39 14.23
CA LEU A 316 20.28 36.30 13.28
C LEU A 316 20.35 36.75 11.81
N LYS A 317 20.79 37.99 11.55
CA LYS A 317 20.95 38.57 10.20
C LYS A 317 19.68 38.41 9.33
N ILE A 318 18.50 38.59 9.92
CA ILE A 318 17.24 38.56 9.17
C ILE A 318 17.10 39.89 8.40
N ILE A 319 17.33 39.84 7.08
CA ILE A 319 17.25 41.01 6.18
C ILE A 319 15.78 41.34 5.90
N ARG A 320 15.46 42.63 5.95
CA ARG A 320 14.11 43.16 5.73
C ARG A 320 13.76 43.10 4.25
N SER A 321 12.62 42.52 3.92
CA SER A 321 11.91 42.91 2.70
C SER A 321 11.18 44.21 3.01
N HIS A 322 11.46 45.26 2.23
CA HIS A 322 10.74 46.53 2.28
C HIS A 322 9.29 46.35 1.82
#